data_AF-A0A9X0D2A8-F1
#
_entry.id   AF-A0A9X0D2A8-F1
#
_cell.length_a   1.000
_cell.length_b   1.000
_cell.length_c   1.000
_cell.angle_alpha   90.00
_cell.angle_beta   90.00
_cell.angle_gamma   90.00
#
_symmetry.space_group_name_H-M   'P 1'
#
loop_
_entity.id
_entity.type
_entity.pdbx_description
1 polymer ?
#
loop_
_entity_poly.entity_id
_entity_poly.type
_entity_poly.pdbx_seq_one_letter_code
_entity_poly.pdbx_strand_id
1 'polypeptide(L)'
;MASVSMRVRNCSGFFVYKLDLINSLGFSFRLCGTGVEGNSNDECLNYNTLNEPDRAADYFSYHTMKCDANLPQAWYRFTGRAGTGMPTQCVPKMHCGTLSPGWLNGKHPTVGEGVVERMILFTKDGECCYWYSHVLVRNCSDFIVYRFGQFPTSQHFLQFTILWDWKSRTWNPKPTLHLPHAHLTFKSYAQKLKLAAGISMATPLLINKCGLATASLSAPVTTET
;
A
#
# COMPACT_ATOMS: atom_id res chain seq x y z
N MET A 1 17.63 49.37 -19.90
CA MET A 1 17.38 47.99 -19.44
C MET A 1 18.39 47.09 -20.12
N ALA A 2 19.21 46.36 -19.36
CA ALA A 2 20.12 45.39 -19.94
C ALA A 2 19.44 44.02 -19.92
N SER A 3 19.39 43.34 -21.06
CA SER A 3 18.73 42.04 -21.20
C SER A 3 19.77 40.95 -21.45
N VAL A 4 19.55 39.77 -20.85
CA VAL A 4 20.27 38.55 -21.18
C VAL A 4 19.43 37.80 -22.19
N SER A 5 20.02 37.46 -23.33
CA SER A 5 19.37 36.57 -24.30
C SER A 5 19.75 35.13 -23.97
N MET A 6 18.75 34.25 -23.90
CA MET A 6 18.94 32.82 -23.65
C MET A 6 18.34 32.02 -24.79
N ARG A 7 19.11 31.09 -25.32
CA ARG A 7 18.62 30.08 -26.26
C ARG A 7 18.47 28.77 -25.52
N VAL A 8 17.33 28.12 -25.72
CA VAL A 8 17.03 26.82 -25.12
C VAL A 8 16.93 25.78 -26.22
N ARG A 9 17.61 24.65 -26.05
CA ARG A 9 17.44 23.47 -26.88
C ARG A 9 16.82 22.37 -26.04
N ASN A 10 15.69 21.85 -26.49
CA ASN A 10 15.11 20.63 -25.95
C ASN A 10 15.86 19.43 -26.54
N CYS A 11 16.50 18.64 -25.68
CA CYS A 11 17.05 17.34 -26.01
C CYS A 11 16.19 16.30 -25.28
N SER A 12 15.83 15.19 -25.91
CA SER A 12 14.94 14.20 -25.30
C SER A 12 15.45 13.74 -23.91
N GLY A 13 14.86 14.29 -22.84
CA GLY A 13 15.23 14.03 -21.44
C GLY A 13 16.00 15.14 -20.71
N PHE A 14 16.47 16.20 -21.38
CA PHE A 14 17.16 17.34 -20.74
C PHE A 14 17.13 18.62 -21.59
N PHE A 15 17.31 19.77 -20.94
CA PHE A 15 17.40 21.07 -21.63
C PHE A 15 18.85 21.58 -21.63
N VAL A 16 19.29 22.08 -22.79
CA VAL A 16 20.59 22.76 -22.92
C VAL A 16 20.34 24.26 -23.10
N TYR A 17 21.01 25.06 -22.28
CA TYR A 17 20.87 26.52 -22.28
C TYR A 17 22.16 27.16 -22.78
N LYS A 18 22.04 28.09 -23.71
CA LYS A 18 23.14 28.97 -24.13
C LYS A 18 22.79 30.39 -23.72
N LEU A 19 23.64 30.99 -22.89
CA LEU A 19 23.53 32.39 -22.49
C LEU A 19 24.41 33.23 -23.41
N ASP A 20 23.80 34.18 -24.12
CA ASP A 20 24.52 35.19 -24.88
C ASP A 20 24.69 36.41 -23.94
N LEU A 21 25.85 36.51 -23.27
CA LEU A 21 26.16 37.59 -22.35
C LEU A 21 26.54 38.85 -23.14
N ILE A 22 25.72 39.90 -23.01
CA ILE A 22 26.07 41.22 -23.52
C ILE A 22 27.04 41.86 -22.51
N ASN A 23 28.23 42.26 -22.97
CA ASN A 23 29.37 42.80 -22.19
C ASN A 23 29.08 44.09 -21.39
N SER A 24 28.10 44.10 -20.48
CA SER A 24 27.74 45.30 -19.70
C SER A 24 26.87 45.03 -18.46
N LEU A 25 26.86 43.82 -17.89
CA LEU A 25 26.06 43.58 -16.69
C LEU A 25 26.94 43.76 -15.46
N GLY A 26 27.01 44.99 -14.95
CA GLY A 26 27.66 45.33 -13.67
C GLY A 26 26.92 44.80 -12.44
N PHE A 27 26.25 43.65 -12.55
CA PHE A 27 25.50 43.01 -11.47
C PHE A 27 25.76 41.50 -11.46
N SER A 28 25.79 40.92 -10.25
CA SER A 28 25.90 39.48 -10.05
C SER A 28 24.55 38.82 -10.27
N PHE A 29 24.46 37.82 -11.15
CA PHE A 29 23.25 37.02 -11.37
C PHE A 29 23.55 35.52 -11.25
N ARG A 30 22.57 34.74 -10.79
CA ARG A 30 22.62 33.28 -10.69
C ARG A 30 21.30 32.71 -11.18
N LEU A 31 21.35 31.67 -12.02
CA LEU A 31 20.16 30.93 -12.44
C LEU A 31 19.85 29.82 -11.43
N CYS A 32 18.57 29.68 -11.06
CA CYS A 32 18.09 28.61 -10.18
C CYS A 32 17.58 27.43 -11.03
N GLY A 33 17.99 26.22 -10.68
CA GLY A 33 17.35 24.99 -11.17
C GLY A 33 16.10 24.65 -10.34
N THR A 34 15.24 23.77 -10.85
CA THR A 34 14.00 23.33 -10.17
C THR A 34 14.27 22.52 -8.88
N GLY A 35 15.52 22.20 -8.58
CA GLY A 35 15.84 21.13 -7.64
C GLY A 35 15.44 19.77 -8.22
N VAL A 36 16.08 18.71 -7.74
CA VAL A 36 15.62 17.34 -7.96
C VAL A 36 15.14 16.90 -6.58
N GLU A 37 13.84 16.59 -6.41
CA GLU A 37 13.44 15.73 -5.29
C GLU A 37 14.21 14.44 -5.50
N GLY A 38 15.13 14.13 -4.59
CA GLY A 38 16.11 13.08 -4.79
C GLY A 38 15.46 11.78 -5.22
N ASN A 39 15.53 11.47 -6.51
CA ASN A 39 15.59 10.10 -7.01
C ASN A 39 16.99 9.56 -6.70
N SER A 40 17.43 9.70 -5.44
CA SER A 40 18.47 8.81 -4.96
C SER A 40 17.79 7.45 -5.03
N ASN A 41 18.22 6.61 -5.97
CA ASN A 41 17.91 5.18 -6.02
C ASN A 41 18.53 4.48 -4.78
N ASP A 42 18.40 5.10 -3.61
CA ASP A 42 18.98 4.67 -2.36
C ASP A 42 18.40 3.30 -2.00
N GLU A 43 17.12 3.06 -2.33
CA GLU A 43 16.48 1.76 -2.25
C GLU A 43 17.14 0.68 -3.13
N CYS A 44 17.76 1.08 -4.24
CA CYS A 44 18.48 0.18 -5.14
C CYS A 44 19.95 -0.02 -4.72
N LEU A 45 20.45 0.76 -3.77
CA LEU A 45 21.81 0.66 -3.23
C LEU A 45 21.83 0.06 -1.82
N ASN A 46 20.81 0.37 -1.02
CA ASN A 46 20.66 0.06 0.39
C ASN A 46 19.36 -0.72 0.62
N TYR A 47 19.49 -2.04 0.61
CA TYR A 47 18.41 -2.98 0.87
C TYR A 47 18.89 -4.19 1.66
N ASN A 48 17.96 -4.83 2.36
CA ASN A 48 18.15 -6.11 3.01
C ASN A 48 17.84 -7.25 2.03
N THR A 49 18.45 -8.40 2.25
CA THR A 49 18.25 -9.57 1.39
C THR A 49 17.33 -10.58 2.07
N LEU A 50 16.37 -11.11 1.31
CA LEU A 50 15.56 -12.27 1.65
C LEU A 50 16.01 -13.43 0.76
N ASN A 51 16.74 -14.39 1.30
CA ASN A 51 17.35 -15.48 0.53
C ASN A 51 17.05 -16.88 1.08
N GLU A 52 16.28 -16.96 2.16
CA GLU A 52 15.97 -18.22 2.82
C GLU A 52 15.18 -19.12 1.87
N PRO A 53 15.57 -20.40 1.68
CA PRO A 53 14.91 -21.29 0.73
C PRO A 53 13.43 -21.56 1.04
N ASP A 54 13.03 -21.41 2.31
CA ASP A 54 11.65 -21.60 2.73
C ASP A 54 10.73 -20.47 2.27
N ARG A 55 11.26 -19.36 1.74
CA ARG A 55 10.48 -18.27 1.12
C ARG A 55 10.08 -18.53 -0.34
N ALA A 56 10.54 -19.63 -0.94
CA ALA A 56 10.15 -19.95 -2.31
C ALA A 56 8.65 -20.26 -2.41
N ALA A 57 8.00 -19.82 -3.49
CA ALA A 57 6.56 -19.98 -3.67
C ALA A 57 6.12 -21.45 -3.79
N ASP A 58 7.02 -22.33 -4.23
CA ASP A 58 6.84 -23.78 -4.34
C ASP A 58 7.34 -24.55 -3.11
N TYR A 59 8.00 -23.87 -2.15
CA TYR A 59 8.42 -24.50 -0.90
C TYR A 59 7.19 -24.80 -0.05
N PHE A 60 6.96 -26.08 0.22
CA PHE A 60 5.81 -26.56 0.99
C PHE A 60 6.25 -27.21 2.30
N SER A 61 5.58 -26.86 3.41
CA SER A 61 5.84 -27.47 4.72
C SER A 61 4.58 -27.51 5.58
N TYR A 62 4.42 -28.56 6.40
CA TYR A 62 3.37 -28.65 7.41
C TYR A 62 3.83 -28.27 8.83
N HIS A 63 5.14 -28.20 9.05
CA HIS A 63 5.72 -28.20 10.40
C HIS A 63 6.46 -26.90 10.76
N THR A 64 6.83 -26.11 9.77
CA THR A 64 7.63 -24.90 9.97
C THR A 64 6.92 -23.70 9.37
N MET A 65 6.35 -22.88 10.26
CA MET A 65 5.60 -21.67 9.88
C MET A 65 6.28 -20.45 10.49
N LYS A 66 6.74 -19.54 9.63
CA LYS A 66 7.33 -18.27 10.00
C LYS A 66 6.34 -17.13 9.74
N CYS A 67 6.63 -15.99 10.36
CA CYS A 67 5.81 -14.78 10.28
C CYS A 67 6.72 -13.56 10.12
N ASP A 68 6.45 -12.77 9.09
CA ASP A 68 7.18 -11.55 8.76
C ASP A 68 6.55 -10.29 9.37
N ALA A 69 5.60 -10.43 10.30
CA ALA A 69 4.89 -9.30 10.90
C ALA A 69 5.82 -8.32 11.65
N ASN A 70 7.00 -8.79 12.06
CA ASN A 70 8.03 -8.00 12.75
C ASN A 70 9.23 -7.68 11.85
N LEU A 71 9.10 -7.79 10.52
CA LEU A 71 10.16 -7.32 9.61
C LEU A 71 10.45 -5.84 9.89
N PRO A 72 11.72 -5.46 10.08
CA PRO A 72 12.10 -4.06 10.19
C PRO A 72 11.63 -3.23 8.99
N GLN A 73 11.37 -1.94 9.22
CA GLN A 73 10.97 -1.05 8.13
C GLN A 73 12.19 -0.71 7.26
N ALA A 74 12.40 -1.48 6.20
CA ALA A 74 13.51 -1.34 5.27
C ALA A 74 13.09 -1.76 3.85
N TRP A 75 13.96 -1.52 2.87
CA TRP A 75 13.85 -2.10 1.54
C TRP A 75 14.39 -3.53 1.54
N TYR A 76 13.73 -4.41 0.80
CA TYR A 76 14.06 -5.83 0.73
C TYR A 76 14.16 -6.30 -0.71
N ARG A 77 15.10 -7.21 -0.98
CA ARG A 77 15.30 -7.88 -2.27
C ARG A 77 15.23 -9.39 -2.07
N PHE A 78 14.44 -10.08 -2.88
CA PHE A 78 14.47 -11.54 -2.96
C PHE A 78 15.68 -11.99 -3.79
N THR A 79 16.43 -12.96 -3.28
CA THR A 79 17.58 -13.57 -3.98
C THR A 79 17.71 -15.06 -3.67
N GLY A 80 18.66 -15.74 -4.34
CA GLY A 80 18.99 -17.13 -4.03
C GLY A 80 17.82 -18.08 -4.26
N ARG A 81 17.61 -19.03 -3.34
CA ARG A 81 16.51 -20.00 -3.44
C ARG A 81 15.14 -19.40 -3.16
N ALA A 82 15.06 -18.22 -2.55
CA ALA A 82 13.79 -17.51 -2.36
C ALA A 82 13.20 -16.97 -3.68
N GLY A 83 13.99 -16.94 -4.76
CA GLY A 83 13.60 -16.39 -6.06
C GLY A 83 14.08 -14.96 -6.26
N THR A 84 13.55 -14.29 -7.29
CA THR A 84 13.98 -12.94 -7.71
C THR A 84 12.96 -11.84 -7.41
N GLY A 85 11.79 -12.20 -6.86
CA GLY A 85 10.72 -11.27 -6.52
C GLY A 85 9.50 -12.00 -5.98
N MET A 86 8.52 -11.24 -5.50
CA MET A 86 7.25 -11.80 -5.05
C MET A 86 6.48 -12.45 -6.22
N PRO A 87 5.81 -13.58 -6.00
CA PRO A 87 4.93 -14.15 -7.02
C PRO A 87 3.78 -13.20 -7.32
N THR A 88 3.39 -13.12 -8.59
CA THR A 88 2.24 -12.30 -9.06
C THR A 88 0.97 -13.13 -9.25
N GLN A 89 1.01 -14.39 -8.83
CA GLN A 89 -0.09 -15.33 -8.85
C GLN A 89 -0.33 -15.86 -7.44
N CYS A 90 -1.55 -16.32 -7.21
CA CYS A 90 -1.95 -16.88 -5.92
C CYS A 90 -1.04 -18.04 -5.50
N VAL A 91 -0.51 -17.95 -4.28
CA VAL A 91 0.27 -19.00 -3.64
C VAL A 91 -0.63 -19.77 -2.68
N PRO A 92 -0.75 -21.11 -2.81
CA PRO A 92 -1.59 -21.91 -1.92
C PRO A 92 -1.13 -21.86 -0.47
N LYS A 93 -2.04 -22.09 0.49
CA LYS A 93 -1.68 -22.18 1.92
C LYS A 93 -0.55 -23.19 2.16
N MET A 94 0.20 -23.01 3.26
CA MET A 94 1.33 -23.88 3.66
C MET A 94 2.55 -23.84 2.73
N HIS A 95 2.58 -22.92 1.78
CA HIS A 95 3.74 -22.65 0.96
C HIS A 95 4.54 -21.45 1.50
N CYS A 96 5.72 -21.17 0.95
CA CYS A 96 6.55 -20.02 1.36
C CYS A 96 6.81 -20.01 2.89
N GLY A 97 6.87 -21.20 3.49
CA GLY A 97 7.18 -21.38 4.90
C GLY A 97 6.18 -20.71 5.85
N THR A 98 4.91 -20.51 5.43
CA THR A 98 3.89 -19.86 6.25
C THR A 98 2.47 -20.41 6.01
N LEU A 99 1.57 -20.20 6.96
CA LEU A 99 0.17 -20.62 6.86
C LEU A 99 -0.59 -19.77 5.84
N SER A 100 -0.22 -18.49 5.73
CA SER A 100 -0.90 -17.49 4.92
C SER A 100 0.08 -16.78 3.98
N PRO A 101 0.43 -17.40 2.83
CA PRO A 101 1.41 -16.80 1.92
C PRO A 101 0.91 -15.50 1.30
N GLY A 102 1.81 -14.52 1.22
CA GLY A 102 1.58 -13.24 0.55
C GLY A 102 2.09 -13.27 -0.90
N TRP A 103 1.32 -12.70 -1.82
CA TRP A 103 1.66 -12.57 -3.23
C TRP A 103 1.26 -11.19 -3.76
N LEU A 104 1.97 -10.68 -4.77
CA LEU A 104 1.78 -9.34 -5.29
C LEU A 104 0.52 -9.28 -6.19
N ASN A 105 -0.36 -8.32 -5.93
CA ASN A 105 -1.50 -8.05 -6.79
C ASN A 105 -1.05 -7.31 -8.06
N GLY A 106 -1.20 -7.96 -9.22
CA GLY A 106 -0.85 -7.40 -10.52
C GLY A 106 0.61 -7.64 -10.91
N LYS A 107 1.19 -6.71 -11.66
CA LYS A 107 2.55 -6.84 -12.20
C LYS A 107 3.55 -5.99 -11.42
N HIS A 108 4.81 -6.43 -11.44
CA HIS A 108 5.93 -5.59 -11.02
C HIS A 108 6.03 -4.32 -11.90
N PRO A 109 6.47 -3.19 -11.32
CA PRO A 109 6.65 -1.96 -12.08
C PRO A 109 7.75 -2.08 -13.14
N THR A 110 7.66 -1.22 -14.15
CA THR A 110 8.74 -0.89 -15.07
C THR A 110 9.73 0.07 -14.41
N VAL A 111 10.94 0.20 -14.98
CA VAL A 111 11.96 1.14 -14.47
C VAL A 111 11.47 2.59 -14.49
N GLY A 112 10.70 2.98 -15.51
CA GLY A 112 10.20 4.35 -15.68
C GLY A 112 9.10 4.76 -14.70
N GLU A 113 8.43 3.80 -14.05
CA GLU A 113 7.38 4.08 -13.06
C GLU A 113 7.94 4.56 -11.72
N GLY A 114 9.23 4.33 -11.45
CA GLY A 114 9.83 4.70 -10.17
C GLY A 114 9.31 3.87 -8.98
N VAL A 115 9.20 4.51 -7.81
CA VAL A 115 8.59 3.87 -6.63
C VAL A 115 7.07 3.95 -6.76
N VAL A 116 6.42 2.80 -6.69
CA VAL A 116 4.96 2.69 -6.79
C VAL A 116 4.37 1.91 -5.63
N GLU A 117 3.16 2.26 -5.23
CA GLU A 117 2.39 1.45 -4.29
C GLU A 117 1.67 0.31 -5.03
N ARG A 118 1.68 -0.87 -4.40
CA ARG A 118 0.95 -2.08 -4.82
C ARG A 118 0.30 -2.73 -3.60
N MET A 119 -0.51 -3.75 -3.83
CA MET A 119 -1.09 -4.58 -2.77
C MET A 119 -0.42 -5.95 -2.72
N ILE A 120 -0.19 -6.45 -1.52
CA ILE A 120 0.09 -7.86 -1.25
C ILE A 120 -1.21 -8.50 -0.82
N LEU A 121 -1.60 -9.59 -1.48
CA LEU A 121 -2.77 -10.39 -1.16
C LEU A 121 -2.30 -11.62 -0.41
N PHE A 122 -3.06 -12.03 0.60
CA PHE A 122 -2.70 -13.16 1.44
C PHE A 122 -3.73 -14.28 1.33
N THR A 123 -3.24 -15.49 1.06
CA THR A 123 -4.07 -16.68 0.98
C THR A 123 -4.43 -17.18 2.38
N LYS A 124 -5.67 -17.61 2.59
CA LYS A 124 -6.08 -18.35 3.81
C LYS A 124 -7.29 -19.23 3.50
N ASP A 125 -7.32 -20.43 4.07
CA ASP A 125 -8.46 -21.36 3.97
C ASP A 125 -8.91 -21.68 2.52
N GLY A 126 -7.99 -21.56 1.55
CA GLY A 126 -8.28 -21.76 0.12
C GLY A 126 -8.72 -20.49 -0.62
N GLU A 127 -8.99 -19.39 0.08
CA GLU A 127 -9.23 -18.08 -0.51
C GLU A 127 -7.89 -17.38 -0.82
N CYS A 128 -7.61 -17.11 -2.09
CA CYS A 128 -6.38 -16.42 -2.54
C CYS A 128 -6.27 -14.96 -2.06
N CYS A 129 -7.36 -14.37 -1.59
CA CYS A 129 -7.44 -12.98 -1.17
C CYS A 129 -8.27 -12.86 0.11
N TYR A 130 -7.77 -13.48 1.18
CA TYR A 130 -8.42 -13.40 2.49
C TYR A 130 -8.21 -12.03 3.14
N TRP A 131 -7.00 -11.49 3.01
CA TRP A 131 -6.66 -10.14 3.44
C TRP A 131 -5.54 -9.54 2.59
N TYR A 132 -5.30 -8.24 2.73
CA TYR A 132 -4.26 -7.54 1.97
C TYR A 132 -3.47 -6.55 2.84
N SER A 133 -2.31 -6.14 2.33
CA SER A 133 -1.49 -5.05 2.84
C SER A 133 -0.92 -4.22 1.70
N HIS A 134 -0.53 -2.98 1.96
CA HIS A 134 0.16 -2.13 0.98
C HIS A 134 1.67 -2.37 1.02
N VAL A 135 2.31 -2.26 -0.14
CA VAL A 135 3.76 -2.38 -0.30
C VAL A 135 4.24 -1.34 -1.31
N LEU A 136 5.37 -0.71 -1.02
CA LEU A 136 6.06 0.10 -2.03
C LEU A 136 7.01 -0.80 -2.81
N VAL A 137 7.02 -0.66 -4.13
CA VAL A 137 7.80 -1.49 -5.05
C VAL A 137 8.59 -0.59 -5.99
N ARG A 138 9.87 -0.90 -6.20
CA ARG A 138 10.73 -0.23 -7.18
C ARG A 138 11.41 -1.26 -8.06
N ASN A 139 11.42 -0.99 -9.36
CA ASN A 139 12.27 -1.70 -10.31
C ASN A 139 13.61 -0.97 -10.46
N CYS A 140 14.69 -1.63 -10.05
CA CYS A 140 16.06 -1.13 -10.08
C CYS A 140 16.82 -1.53 -11.36
N SER A 141 16.09 -1.79 -12.44
CA SER A 141 16.55 -2.36 -13.72
C SER A 141 16.81 -3.86 -13.65
N ASP A 142 17.75 -4.30 -12.80
CA ASP A 142 18.17 -5.71 -12.74
C ASP A 142 17.39 -6.55 -11.70
N PHE A 143 16.77 -5.89 -10.73
CA PHE A 143 16.03 -6.53 -9.65
C PHE A 143 14.93 -5.62 -9.12
N ILE A 144 14.02 -6.22 -8.35
CA ILE A 144 12.93 -5.52 -7.70
C ILE A 144 13.21 -5.43 -6.20
N VAL A 145 12.92 -4.26 -5.61
CA VAL A 145 12.94 -4.06 -4.17
C VAL A 145 11.55 -3.71 -3.64
N TYR A 146 11.29 -4.14 -2.41
CA TYR A 146 10.00 -4.03 -1.73
C TYR A 146 10.19 -3.38 -0.37
N ARG A 147 9.35 -2.41 -0.03
CA ARG A 147 9.25 -1.85 1.32
C ARG A 147 7.87 -2.15 1.87
N PHE A 148 7.84 -3.11 2.78
CA PHE A 148 6.62 -3.56 3.41
C PHE A 148 6.10 -2.53 4.40
N GLY A 149 4.78 -2.31 4.41
CA GLY A 149 4.12 -1.55 5.47
C GLY A 149 4.18 -2.27 6.81
N GLN A 150 3.82 -1.58 7.89
CA GLN A 150 3.60 -2.24 9.17
C GLN A 150 2.44 -3.23 9.01
N PHE A 151 2.73 -4.52 9.21
CA PHE A 151 1.69 -5.52 9.28
C PHE A 151 0.98 -5.37 10.63
N PRO A 152 -0.37 -5.46 10.69
CA PRO A 152 -1.05 -5.56 11.97
C PRO A 152 -0.54 -6.82 12.66
N THR A 153 0.33 -6.66 13.65
CA THR A 153 0.77 -7.78 14.49
C THR A 153 -0.47 -8.31 15.21
N SER A 154 -0.48 -9.60 15.54
CA SER A 154 -1.53 -10.24 16.33
C SER A 154 -1.78 -9.57 17.70
N GLN A 155 -0.92 -8.64 18.12
CA GLN A 155 -1.10 -7.84 19.34
C GLN A 155 -1.99 -6.60 19.14
N HIS A 156 -2.27 -6.19 17.91
CA HIS A 156 -3.23 -5.11 17.59
C HIS A 156 -4.59 -5.61 17.08
N PHE A 157 -4.84 -6.92 17.13
CA PHE A 157 -6.19 -7.48 16.91
C PHE A 157 -7.10 -7.34 18.15
N LEU A 158 -6.59 -6.87 19.30
CA LEU A 158 -7.35 -6.82 20.56
C LEU A 158 -7.64 -5.42 21.12
N GLN A 159 -7.23 -4.32 20.46
CA GLN A 159 -7.46 -2.97 21.00
C GLN A 159 -8.66 -2.23 20.37
N PHE A 160 -9.73 -2.95 20.00
CA PHE A 160 -11.07 -2.35 19.84
C PHE A 160 -12.18 -3.33 20.27
N THR A 161 -11.96 -4.12 21.33
CA THR A 161 -12.96 -5.06 21.84
C THR A 161 -13.56 -4.59 23.18
N ILE A 162 -14.35 -3.52 23.17
CA ILE A 162 -15.41 -3.29 24.20
C ILE A 162 -16.46 -2.37 23.54
N LEU A 163 -17.78 -2.63 23.38
CA LEU A 163 -18.74 -3.55 24.00
C LEU A 163 -19.81 -3.97 22.96
N TRP A 164 -19.98 -5.28 22.71
CA TRP A 164 -21.27 -5.84 22.26
C TRP A 164 -21.60 -7.01 23.20
N ASP A 165 -22.54 -6.79 24.13
CA ASP A 165 -23.15 -7.88 24.88
C ASP A 165 -24.13 -8.63 23.95
N TRP A 166 -23.77 -9.86 23.59
CA TRP A 166 -24.49 -10.69 22.62
C TRP A 166 -25.89 -11.13 23.09
N LYS A 167 -26.26 -10.95 24.36
CA LYS A 167 -27.57 -11.40 24.87
C LYS A 167 -28.71 -10.41 24.70
N SER A 168 -28.46 -9.11 24.50
CA SER A 168 -29.51 -8.08 24.71
C SER A 168 -29.85 -7.19 23.51
N ARG A 169 -29.15 -7.29 22.36
CA ARG A 169 -29.43 -6.59 21.08
C ARG A 169 -30.06 -5.19 21.23
N THR A 170 -29.44 -4.29 22.00
CA THR A 170 -29.81 -2.87 22.01
C THR A 170 -28.54 -2.00 21.99
N TRP A 171 -28.64 -0.86 21.29
CA TRP A 171 -27.52 0.08 21.08
C TRP A 171 -27.57 1.16 22.17
N ASN A 172 -26.51 1.28 22.99
CA ASN A 172 -26.45 2.27 24.07
C ASN A 172 -25.37 3.33 23.76
N PRO A 173 -25.73 4.59 23.45
CA PRO A 173 -24.75 5.63 23.24
C PRO A 173 -24.34 6.24 24.58
N LYS A 174 -23.09 6.01 25.00
CA LYS A 174 -22.16 7.03 25.54
C LYS A 174 -20.87 6.40 26.08
N PRO A 175 -19.71 7.07 25.90
CA PRO A 175 -18.52 6.76 26.68
C PRO A 175 -18.62 7.49 28.03
N THR A 176 -18.75 6.76 29.13
CA THR A 176 -18.42 7.31 30.46
C THR A 176 -16.91 7.19 30.66
N LEU A 177 -16.20 8.29 30.39
CA LEU A 177 -14.88 8.52 30.95
C LEU A 177 -15.04 8.61 32.47
N HIS A 178 -14.58 7.60 33.21
CA HIS A 178 -14.44 7.71 34.66
C HIS A 178 -13.21 8.57 34.97
N LEU A 179 -13.44 9.86 35.18
CA LEU A 179 -12.65 10.69 36.06
C LEU A 179 -13.46 10.94 37.33
N PRO A 180 -12.86 10.92 38.52
CA PRO A 180 -13.59 11.03 39.76
C PRO A 180 -14.06 12.48 39.95
N HIS A 181 -15.35 12.62 40.26
CA HIS A 181 -16.05 13.84 40.70
C HIS A 181 -16.38 14.89 39.62
N ALA A 182 -17.60 14.82 39.05
CA ALA A 182 -18.50 15.98 38.91
C ALA A 182 -19.85 15.57 38.29
N HIS A 183 -20.93 15.84 39.02
CA HIS A 183 -22.32 15.85 38.52
C HIS A 183 -22.49 16.91 37.41
N LEU A 184 -23.33 16.66 36.40
CA LEU A 184 -24.38 17.58 35.89
C LEU A 184 -25.14 16.97 34.68
N THR A 185 -26.42 17.31 34.59
CA THR A 185 -27.51 16.54 33.95
C THR A 185 -27.77 16.82 32.46
N PHE A 186 -28.25 15.78 31.76
CA PHE A 186 -28.69 15.73 30.35
C PHE A 186 -29.98 16.51 30.08
N LYS A 187 -29.95 17.57 29.25
CA LYS A 187 -31.08 18.05 28.44
C LYS A 187 -30.57 18.88 27.26
N SER A 188 -31.23 18.75 26.11
CA SER A 188 -31.04 19.49 24.85
C SER A 188 -29.93 19.00 23.91
N TYR A 189 -30.22 17.99 23.07
CA TYR A 189 -29.82 17.94 21.65
C TYR A 189 -30.55 16.81 20.88
N ALA A 190 -31.86 16.63 21.14
CA ALA A 190 -32.68 15.62 20.47
C ALA A 190 -33.91 16.29 19.84
N GLN A 191 -33.67 17.17 18.86
CA GLN A 191 -34.69 17.66 17.93
C GLN A 191 -34.00 18.27 16.72
N LYS A 192 -34.31 17.76 15.52
CA LYS A 192 -33.60 17.86 14.22
C LYS A 192 -32.53 16.76 14.10
N LEU A 193 -32.74 15.63 13.43
CA LEU A 193 -33.41 15.41 12.14
C LEU A 193 -34.00 13.99 12.10
N LYS A 194 -35.31 13.89 11.93
CA LYS A 194 -36.00 12.71 11.35
C LYS A 194 -36.68 13.18 10.06
N LEU A 195 -36.67 12.28 9.09
CA LEU A 195 -37.44 12.21 7.82
C LEU A 195 -36.67 12.51 6.53
N ALA A 196 -36.09 11.45 5.95
CA ALA A 196 -36.45 10.89 4.63
C ALA A 196 -35.60 9.62 4.43
N ALA A 197 -36.12 8.45 4.82
CA ALA A 197 -36.72 7.45 3.93
C ALA A 197 -35.69 6.53 3.23
N GLY A 198 -35.60 5.29 3.73
CA GLY A 198 -35.49 4.09 2.89
C GLY A 198 -34.13 3.71 2.31
N ILE A 199 -33.16 3.31 3.13
CA ILE A 199 -32.09 2.41 2.69
C ILE A 199 -31.91 1.31 3.76
N SER A 200 -32.16 0.07 3.36
CA SER A 200 -31.73 -1.11 4.11
C SER A 200 -30.21 -1.11 4.18
N MET A 201 -29.65 -0.87 5.36
CA MET A 201 -28.23 -0.94 5.63
C MET A 201 -28.03 -1.82 6.86
N ALA A 202 -27.02 -2.65 6.98
CA ALA A 202 -26.05 -3.22 6.07
C ALA A 202 -25.40 -4.32 6.92
N THR A 203 -25.01 -5.42 6.30
CA THR A 203 -24.13 -6.44 6.86
C THR A 203 -22.93 -5.78 7.57
N PRO A 204 -22.52 -6.24 8.76
CA PRO A 204 -21.42 -5.62 9.49
C PRO A 204 -20.11 -5.80 8.71
N LEU A 205 -19.64 -4.72 8.08
CA LEU A 205 -18.32 -4.58 7.48
C LEU A 205 -17.34 -4.15 8.56
N LEU A 206 -16.36 -5.00 8.89
CA LEU A 206 -15.05 -4.60 9.42
C LEU A 206 -14.09 -5.79 9.49
N ILE A 207 -13.57 -6.23 8.34
CA ILE A 207 -12.28 -6.94 8.22
C ILE A 207 -11.74 -6.57 6.83
N ASN A 208 -10.44 -6.30 6.69
CA ASN A 208 -9.74 -6.06 5.43
C ASN A 208 -9.79 -7.27 4.47
N LYS A 209 -10.97 -7.80 4.16
CA LYS A 209 -11.18 -8.77 3.08
C LYS A 209 -11.00 -8.04 1.77
N CYS A 210 -10.28 -8.64 0.83
CA CYS A 210 -10.28 -8.14 -0.53
C CYS A 210 -11.70 -8.22 -1.07
N GLY A 211 -12.38 -7.09 -1.23
CA GLY A 211 -13.65 -7.05 -1.94
C GLY A 211 -13.41 -7.40 -3.40
N LEU A 212 -13.54 -8.67 -3.77
CA LEU A 212 -13.54 -9.10 -5.17
C LEU A 212 -14.90 -8.72 -5.78
N ALA A 213 -14.94 -7.56 -6.42
CA ALA A 213 -15.91 -7.31 -7.49
C ALA A 213 -15.46 -8.11 -8.72
N THR A 214 -15.94 -9.33 -8.88
CA THR A 214 -15.88 -10.05 -10.16
C THR A 214 -17.00 -9.53 -11.05
N ALA A 215 -16.73 -8.54 -11.92
CA ALA A 215 -17.58 -8.24 -13.06
C ALA A 215 -17.17 -9.16 -14.22
N SER A 216 -17.74 -10.36 -14.28
CA SER A 216 -17.76 -11.14 -15.51
C SER A 216 -18.81 -10.54 -16.45
N LEU A 217 -18.40 -9.72 -17.40
CA LEU A 217 -19.23 -9.39 -18.56
C LEU A 217 -19.25 -10.63 -19.47
N SER A 218 -20.16 -11.56 -19.21
CA SER A 218 -20.63 -12.46 -20.27
C SER A 218 -21.58 -11.65 -21.15
N ALA A 219 -21.11 -11.24 -22.33
CA ALA A 219 -21.99 -10.69 -23.36
C ALA A 219 -22.95 -11.81 -23.84
N PRO A 220 -24.26 -11.56 -23.97
CA PRO A 220 -25.17 -12.50 -24.59
C PRO A 220 -24.84 -12.59 -26.09
N VAL A 221 -24.61 -13.81 -26.57
CA VAL A 221 -24.59 -14.12 -28.00
C VAL A 221 -26.01 -13.98 -28.52
N THR A 222 -26.29 -12.94 -29.30
CA THR A 222 -27.50 -12.86 -30.12
C THR A 222 -27.31 -13.78 -31.32
N THR A 223 -28.02 -14.90 -31.32
CA THR A 223 -28.28 -15.67 -32.53
C THR A 223 -29.33 -14.94 -33.35
N GLU A 224 -28.93 -14.30 -34.44
CA GLU A 224 -29.84 -13.95 -35.54
C GLU A 224 -29.92 -15.15 -36.50
N THR A 225 -31.14 -15.58 -36.76
CA THR A 225 -31.56 -16.40 -37.92
C THR A 225 -32.68 -15.67 -38.61
#